data_AF-A0A5K1G355-F1
#
_entry.id   AF-A0A5K1G355-F1
#
_cell.length_a   1.000
_cell.length_b   1.000
_cell.length_c   1.000
_cell.angle_alpha   90.00
_cell.angle_beta   90.00
_cell.angle_gamma   90.00
#
_symmetry.space_group_name_H-M   'P 1'
#
loop_
_entity.id
_entity.type
_entity.pdbx_description
1 polymer ?
#
loop_
_entity_poly.entity_id
_entity_poly.type
_entity_poly.pdbx_seq_one_letter_code
_entity_poly.pdbx_strand_id
1 'polypeptide(L)' 'WFAKDPSILRRVGHVLLQVPYAESRRPRSVVIADDSFELVKTSADQITQVVVRSTEKLYG' A
#
# COMPACT_ATOMS: atom_id res chain seq x y z
N TRP A 1 4.29 8.37 -8.59
CA TRP A 1 5.58 9.08 -8.64
C TRP A 1 6.75 8.26 -8.09
N PHE A 2 6.53 7.29 -7.18
CA PHE A 2 7.65 6.54 -6.59
C PHE A 2 8.04 5.24 -7.33
N ALA A 3 7.08 4.43 -7.76
CA ALA A 3 7.26 3.38 -8.77
C ALA A 3 5.88 2.89 -9.22
N LYS A 4 5.73 2.59 -10.51
CA LYS A 4 4.48 1.99 -11.05
C LYS A 4 4.46 0.48 -10.84
N ASP A 5 5.65 -0.13 -10.87
CA ASP A 5 5.83 -1.56 -10.68
C ASP A 5 6.12 -1.88 -9.19
N PRO A 6 5.38 -2.80 -8.56
CA PRO A 6 5.60 -3.19 -7.16
C PRO A 6 6.99 -3.78 -6.89
N SER A 7 7.59 -4.46 -7.88
CA SER A 7 8.93 -5.04 -7.76
C SER A 7 10.00 -3.94 -7.72
N ILE A 8 9.82 -2.90 -8.54
CA ILE A 8 10.68 -1.71 -8.51
C ILE A 8 10.49 -0.95 -7.19
N LEU A 9 9.24 -0.75 -6.74
CA LEU A 9 8.96 -0.10 -5.46
C LEU A 9 9.67 -0.79 -4.30
N ARG A 10 9.58 -2.13 -4.26
CA ARG A 10 10.25 -2.95 -3.25
C ARG A 10 11.75 -2.74 -3.26
N ARG A 11 12.38 -2.76 -4.45
CA ARG A 11 13.83 -2.58 -4.60
C ARG A 11 14.28 -1.20 -4.16
N VAL A 12 13.53 -0.15 -4.50
CA VAL A 12 13.81 1.22 -4.08
C VAL A 12 13.67 1.37 -2.56
N GLY A 13 12.60 0.85 -1.96
CA GLY A 13 12.43 0.87 -0.51
C GLY A 13 13.56 0.15 0.23
N HIS A 14 14.05 -0.95 -0.34
CA HIS A 14 15.21 -1.68 0.13
C HIS A 14 16.48 -0.82 0.23
N VAL A 15 16.78 -0.09 -0.85
CA VAL A 15 17.95 0.79 -0.94
C VAL A 15 17.80 1.98 0.02
N LEU A 16 16.62 2.60 0.06
CA LEU A 16 16.39 3.81 0.86
C LEU A 16 16.33 3.54 2.36
N LEU A 17 15.70 2.44 2.76
CA LEU A 17 15.49 2.10 4.17
C LEU A 17 16.57 1.17 4.72
N GLN A 18 17.51 0.71 3.89
CA GLN A 18 18.59 -0.21 4.26
C GLN A 18 18.10 -1.47 4.99
N VAL A 19 16.89 -1.93 4.67
CA VAL A 19 16.27 -3.09 5.31
C VAL A 19 16.77 -4.40 4.67
N PRO A 20 16.85 -5.53 5.40
CA PRO A 20 17.25 -6.82 4.84
C PRO A 20 16.29 -7.35 3.80
N TYR A 21 16.79 -8.13 2.82
CA TYR A 21 15.95 -8.64 1.72
C TYR A 21 14.99 -9.67 2.25
N ALA A 22 13.71 -9.32 2.23
CA ALA A 22 12.62 -10.20 2.57
C ALA A 22 11.85 -10.56 1.29
N GLU A 23 11.54 -11.84 1.17
CA GLU A 23 10.61 -12.31 0.15
C GLU A 23 9.23 -11.68 0.35
N SER A 24 8.49 -11.54 -0.75
CA SER A 24 7.12 -11.04 -0.68
C SER A 24 6.28 -12.02 0.15
N ARG A 25 5.80 -11.55 1.30
CA ARG A 25 4.94 -12.34 2.18
C ARG A 25 3.55 -11.75 2.17
N ARG A 26 2.54 -12.61 2.29
CA ARG A 26 1.17 -12.17 2.50
C ARG A 26 1.09 -11.34 3.80
N PRO A 27 0.59 -10.09 3.74
CA PRO A 27 0.43 -9.27 4.92
C PRO A 27 -0.60 -9.92 5.86
N ARG A 28 -0.35 -9.85 7.17
CA ARG A 28 -1.30 -10.33 8.20
C ARG A 28 -2.41 -9.30 8.45
N SER A 29 -2.10 -8.03 8.26
CA SER A 29 -3.00 -6.90 8.44
C SER A 29 -2.52 -5.75 7.55
N VAL A 30 -3.47 -4.95 7.06
CA VAL A 30 -3.21 -3.70 6.35
C VAL A 30 -3.83 -2.59 7.18
N VAL A 31 -3.05 -1.56 7.47
CA VAL A 31 -3.48 -0.40 8.27
C VAL A 31 -3.50 0.82 7.37
N ILE A 32 -4.60 1.57 7.41
CA ILE A 32 -4.81 2.83 6.68
C ILE A 32 -5.05 3.89 7.75
N ALA A 33 -4.32 5.00 7.70
CA ALA A 33 -4.53 6.11 8.62
C ALA A 33 -5.77 6.91 8.21
N ASP A 34 -6.54 7.42 9.16
CA ASP A 34 -7.82 8.12 8.93
C ASP A 34 -7.67 9.36 8.01
N ASP A 35 -6.49 9.97 8.01
CA ASP A 35 -6.15 11.18 7.25
C ASP A 35 -5.59 10.90 5.83
N SER A 36 -5.41 9.62 5.45
CA SER A 36 -4.69 9.21 4.22
C SER A 36 -5.29 9.78 2.93
N PHE A 37 -6.57 10.19 2.95
CA PHE A 37 -7.30 10.67 1.78
C PHE A 37 -7.92 12.06 1.96
N GLU A 38 -7.56 12.81 3.01
CA GLU A 38 -8.14 14.14 3.28
C GLU A 38 -7.89 15.16 2.16
N LEU A 39 -6.76 15.02 1.44
CA LEU A 39 -6.40 15.93 0.34
C LEU A 39 -7.06 15.55 -1.00
N VAL A 40 -7.79 14.44 -1.05
CA VAL A 40 -8.41 13.98 -2.29
C VAL A 40 -9.75 14.68 -2.47
N LYS A 41 -10.02 15.16 -3.69
CA LYS A 41 -11.28 15.86 -4.04
C LYS A 41 -12.53 14.95 -3.96
N THR A 42 -12.32 13.64 -3.83
CA THR A 42 -13.35 12.60 -3.76
C THR A 42 -13.51 12.16 -2.31
N SER A 43 -14.70 11.74 -1.90
CA SER A 43 -14.95 11.29 -0.53
C SER A 43 -13.94 10.22 -0.09
N ALA A 44 -13.21 10.51 1.00
CA ALA A 44 -12.23 9.61 1.61
C ALA A 44 -12.82 8.23 1.95
N ASP A 45 -14.08 8.17 2.36
CA ASP A 45 -14.80 6.93 2.67
C ASP A 45 -14.88 5.99 1.46
N GLN A 46 -15.28 6.51 0.29
CA GLN A 46 -15.33 5.70 -0.94
C GLN A 46 -13.95 5.17 -1.34
N ILE A 47 -12.90 5.97 -1.17
CA ILE A 47 -11.53 5.53 -1.49
C ILE A 47 -11.11 4.43 -0.51
N THR A 48 -11.41 4.61 0.77
CA THR A 48 -11.12 3.61 1.81
C THR A 48 -11.84 2.30 1.52
N GLN A 49 -13.14 2.33 1.21
CA GLN A 49 -13.91 1.16 0.78
C GLN A 49 -13.28 0.45 -0.43
N VAL A 50 -12.87 1.21 -1.45
CA VAL A 50 -12.24 0.65 -2.67
C VAL A 50 -10.90 -0.01 -2.32
N VAL A 51 -10.08 0.63 -1.48
CA VAL A 51 -8.81 0.06 -1.04
C VAL A 51 -9.06 -1.24 -0.26
N VAL A 52 -9.94 -1.22 0.74
CA VAL A 52 -10.29 -2.39 1.56
C VAL A 52 -10.71 -3.56 0.69
N ARG A 53 -11.69 -3.39 -0.20
CA ARG A 53 -12.15 -4.45 -1.12
C ARG A 53 -11.05 -4.98 -2.03
N SER A 54 -10.16 -4.11 -2.49
CA SER A 54 -9.04 -4.50 -3.35
C SER A 54 -8.02 -5.32 -2.58
N THR A 55 -7.71 -4.95 -1.34
CA THR A 55 -6.85 -5.74 -0.44
C THR A 55 -7.47 -7.07 -0.06
N GLU A 56 -8.77 -7.11 0.25
CA GLU A 56 -9.49 -8.37 0.50
C GLU A 56 -9.44 -9.28 -0.72
N LYS A 57 -9.64 -8.75 -1.93
CA LYS A 57 -9.52 -9.55 -3.16
C LYS A 57 -8.11 -10.11 -3.39
N LEU A 58 -7.07 -9.40 -2.97
CA LEU A 58 -5.68 -9.79 -3.22
C LEU A 58 -5.12 -10.73 -2.15
N TYR A 59 -5.60 -10.61 -0.91
CA TYR A 59 -5.02 -11.29 0.26
C TYR A 59 -6.01 -12.08 1.12
N GLY A 60 -7.32 -11.90 0.92
CA GLY A 60 -8.41 -12.64 1.56
C GLY A 60 -8.72 -13.98 0.93
#